data_AF-A0A8S9LIH5-F1
#
_entry.id   AF-A0A8S9LIH5-F1
#
_cell.length_a   1.000
_cell.length_b   1.000
_cell.length_c   1.000
_cell.angle_alpha   90.00
_cell.angle_beta   90.00
_cell.angle_gamma   90.00
#
_symmetry.space_group_name_H-M   'P 1'
#
loop_
_entity.id
_entity.type
_entity.pdbx_description
1 polymer ?
#
loop_
_entity_poly.entity_id
_entity_poly.type
_entity_poly.pdbx_seq_one_letter_code
_entity_poly.pdbx_strand_id
1 'polypeptide(L)'
;MCYCMLEDRNNLEKLTLAVLTHLPTAVLYVHDLTGECGTSPSDQFRIYKEIKERFEDYLWIDVVSKCDLLGGGSRVIYAKEDVSNDEAEIIRYRETGPDGSIHVSVKTEQGLSELKSRVKEVLSSEMEKIKSEVRVDPTVPSS
;
A
#
# COMPACT_ATOMS: atom_id res chain seq x y z
N MET A 1 16.22 15.43 -5.77
CA MET A 1 16.18 16.22 -4.52
C MET A 1 14.80 16.02 -3.91
N CYS A 2 14.57 14.90 -3.22
CA CYS A 2 13.28 14.55 -2.58
C CYS A 2 13.43 14.56 -1.06
N TYR A 3 13.62 15.74 -0.46
CA TYR A 3 13.74 15.89 1.00
C TYR A 3 12.60 16.72 1.62
N CYS A 4 11.74 17.36 0.82
CA CYS A 4 10.82 18.39 1.32
C CYS A 4 9.57 17.91 2.06
N MET A 5 9.17 16.63 2.02
CA MET A 5 7.94 16.18 2.72
C MET A 5 8.17 15.43 4.03
N LEU A 6 9.41 15.33 4.52
CA LEU A 6 9.67 14.76 5.84
C LEU A 6 9.54 15.78 6.97
N GLU A 7 9.71 17.07 6.73
CA GLU A 7 9.84 18.04 7.84
C GLU A 7 8.53 18.30 8.58
N ASP A 8 7.40 18.38 7.86
CA ASP A 8 6.07 18.74 8.42
C ASP A 8 5.21 17.55 8.88
N ARG A 9 5.73 16.32 8.87
CA ARG A 9 4.97 15.13 9.31
C ARG A 9 5.05 14.90 10.81
N ASN A 10 3.98 14.33 11.39
CA ASN A 10 3.94 13.96 12.80
C ASN A 10 5.05 12.92 13.11
N ASN A 11 5.59 12.93 14.32
CA ASN A 11 6.61 12.01 14.80
C ASN A 11 6.24 10.53 14.58
N LEU A 12 4.95 10.18 14.68
CA LEU A 12 4.48 8.81 14.39
C LEU A 12 4.69 8.43 12.92
N GLU A 13 4.36 9.33 12.00
CA GLU A 13 4.50 9.10 10.55
C GLU A 13 5.98 9.02 10.16
N LYS A 14 6.82 9.88 10.76
CA LYS A 14 8.28 9.85 10.60
C LYS A 14 8.86 8.50 11.05
N LEU A 15 8.39 7.98 12.19
CA LEU A 15 8.80 6.67 12.69
C LEU A 15 8.41 5.55 11.71
N THR A 16 7.18 5.54 11.21
CA THR A 16 6.73 4.54 10.23
C THR A 16 7.61 4.52 8.98
N LEU A 17 7.94 5.69 8.44
CA LEU A 17 8.82 5.80 7.26
C LEU A 17 10.26 5.34 7.55
N ALA A 18 10.80 5.67 8.72
CA ALA A 18 12.13 5.24 9.13
C ALA A 18 12.21 3.71 9.32
N VAL A 19 11.17 3.11 9.93
CA VAL A 19 11.06 1.66 10.12
C VAL A 19 11.04 0.93 8.78
N LEU A 20 10.26 1.45 7.80
CA LEU A 20 10.22 0.86 6.46
C LEU A 20 11.62 0.81 5.84
N THR A 21 12.48 1.81 6.06
CA THR A 21 13.82 1.89 5.46
C THR A 21 14.80 0.81 5.99
N HIS A 22 14.52 0.20 7.14
CA HIS A 22 15.48 -0.68 7.83
C HIS A 22 15.00 -2.11 8.05
N LEU A 23 13.75 -2.44 7.72
CA LEU A 23 13.23 -3.80 7.88
C LEU A 23 12.99 -4.48 6.53
N PRO A 24 13.52 -5.70 6.30
CA PRO A 24 13.18 -6.52 5.14
C PRO A 24 11.72 -6.98 5.30
N THR A 25 10.79 -6.16 4.84
CA THR A 25 9.36 -6.33 5.11
C THR A 25 8.54 -6.09 3.85
N ALA A 26 7.36 -6.70 3.82
CA ALA A 26 6.36 -6.39 2.81
C ALA A 26 5.52 -5.18 3.24
N VAL A 27 5.18 -4.33 2.29
CA VAL A 27 4.23 -3.23 2.44
C VAL A 27 2.84 -3.72 2.10
N LEU A 28 1.93 -3.61 3.07
CA LEU A 28 0.50 -3.77 2.85
C LEU A 28 -0.12 -2.37 2.78
N TYR A 29 -0.43 -1.89 1.58
CA TYR A 29 -0.99 -0.55 1.38
C TYR A 29 -2.52 -0.64 1.29
N VAL A 30 -3.21 0.12 2.13
CA VAL A 30 -4.68 0.07 2.24
C VAL A 30 -5.28 1.35 1.68
N HIS A 31 -6.16 1.18 0.70
CA HIS A 31 -6.94 2.23 0.07
C HIS A 31 -8.35 2.27 0.67
N ASP A 32 -8.84 3.47 0.99
CA ASP A 32 -10.24 3.69 1.35
C ASP A 32 -10.89 4.60 0.30
N LEU A 33 -11.39 3.98 -0.77
CA LEU A 33 -11.99 4.71 -1.88
C LEU A 33 -13.39 5.26 -1.55
N THR A 34 -13.93 4.93 -0.37
CA THR A 34 -15.22 5.47 0.09
C THR A 34 -15.12 6.94 0.47
N GLY A 35 -13.91 7.38 0.84
CA GLY A 35 -13.68 8.72 1.35
C GLY A 35 -13.99 8.89 2.83
N GLU A 36 -14.46 7.88 3.55
CA GLU A 36 -14.77 7.99 4.98
C GLU A 36 -13.53 8.15 5.87
N CYS A 37 -12.33 7.85 5.36
CA CYS A 37 -11.07 8.07 6.08
C CYS A 37 -10.68 9.56 6.20
N GLY A 38 -11.48 10.48 5.66
CA GLY A 38 -11.25 11.92 5.71
C GLY A 38 -10.27 12.45 4.66
N THR A 39 -9.81 11.60 3.73
CA THR A 39 -8.97 11.98 2.60
C THR A 39 -9.68 11.63 1.29
N SER A 40 -9.69 12.55 0.33
CA SER A 40 -10.31 12.29 -0.97
C SER A 40 -9.56 11.16 -1.71
N PRO A 41 -10.25 10.30 -2.48
CA PRO A 41 -9.59 9.30 -3.33
C PRO A 41 -8.50 9.89 -4.23
N SER A 42 -8.69 11.12 -4.73
CA SER A 42 -7.70 11.83 -5.56
C SER A 42 -6.42 12.17 -4.82
N ASP A 43 -6.54 12.64 -3.58
CA ASP A 43 -5.38 12.94 -2.73
C ASP A 43 -4.68 11.65 -2.29
N GLN A 44 -5.46 10.60 -2.00
CA GLN A 44 -4.91 9.27 -1.72
C GLN A 44 -4.09 8.76 -2.92
N PHE A 45 -4.55 8.96 -4.16
CA PHE A 45 -3.82 8.55 -5.35
C PHE A 45 -2.44 9.22 -5.46
N ARG A 46 -2.36 10.54 -5.20
CA ARG A 46 -1.09 11.28 -5.25
C ARG A 46 -0.09 10.74 -4.22
N ILE A 47 -0.55 10.54 -2.99
CA ILE A 47 0.26 9.98 -1.90
C ILE A 47 0.68 8.54 -2.24
N TYR A 48 -0.23 7.74 -2.79
CA TYR A 48 0.05 6.37 -3.19
C TYR A 48 1.18 6.30 -4.22
N LYS A 49 1.11 7.10 -5.30
CA LYS A 49 2.15 7.11 -6.35
C LYS A 49 3.53 7.44 -5.79
N GLU A 50 3.61 8.45 -4.93
CA GLU A 50 4.88 8.85 -4.31
C GLU A 50 5.46 7.76 -3.40
N ILE A 51 4.64 7.17 -2.51
CA ILE A 51 5.11 6.12 -1.61
C ILE A 51 5.48 4.86 -2.41
N LYS A 52 4.70 4.53 -3.44
CA LYS A 52 4.97 3.37 -4.31
C LYS A 52 6.30 3.52 -5.05
N GLU A 53 6.60 4.71 -5.58
CA GLU A 53 7.89 5.01 -6.23
C GLU A 53 9.04 4.92 -5.22
N ARG A 54 8.87 5.44 -4.00
CA ARG A 54 9.93 5.43 -2.98
C ARG A 54 10.30 4.03 -2.49
N PHE A 55 9.35 3.10 -2.48
CA PHE A 55 9.54 1.74 -1.97
C PHE A 55 9.27 0.70 -3.06
N GLU A 56 9.65 0.99 -4.31
CA GLU A 56 9.40 0.11 -5.45
C GLU A 56 10.05 -1.28 -5.31
N ASP A 57 11.19 -1.34 -4.60
CA ASP A 57 11.93 -2.58 -4.34
C ASP A 57 11.30 -3.45 -3.23
N TYR A 58 10.29 -2.95 -2.52
CA TYR A 58 9.64 -3.69 -1.44
C TYR A 58 8.58 -4.63 -2.00
N LEU A 59 8.42 -5.79 -1.38
CA LEU A 59 7.23 -6.61 -1.64
C LEU A 59 6.00 -5.80 -1.27
N TRP A 60 5.04 -5.73 -2.19
CA TRP A 60 3.91 -4.82 -2.07
C TRP A 60 2.59 -5.54 -2.33
N ILE A 61 1.61 -5.27 -1.47
CA ILE A 61 0.24 -5.76 -1.59
C ILE A 61 -0.71 -4.57 -1.47
N ASP A 62 -1.46 -4.29 -2.54
CA ASP A 62 -2.51 -3.28 -2.54
C ASP A 62 -3.84 -3.89 -2.07
N VAL A 63 -4.52 -3.21 -1.15
CA VAL A 63 -5.81 -3.64 -0.60
C VAL A 63 -6.81 -2.50 -0.66
N VAL A 64 -7.94 -2.73 -1.31
CA VAL A 64 -9.08 -1.79 -1.27
C VAL A 64 -10.01 -2.21 -0.15
N SER A 65 -10.06 -1.40 0.90
CA SER A 65 -10.92 -1.62 2.06
C SER A 65 -12.36 -1.14 1.82
N LYS A 66 -13.29 -1.65 2.63
CA LYS A 66 -14.73 -1.29 2.59
C LYS A 66 -15.34 -1.46 1.20
N CYS A 67 -14.95 -2.52 0.48
CA CYS A 67 -15.41 -2.75 -0.89
C CYS A 67 -16.95 -2.90 -0.99
N ASP A 68 -17.62 -3.26 0.12
CA ASP A 68 -19.07 -3.32 0.24
C ASP A 68 -19.77 -1.96 0.02
N LEU A 69 -19.05 -0.85 0.17
CA LEU A 69 -19.60 0.50 0.03
C LEU A 69 -19.37 1.12 -1.37
N LEU A 70 -18.53 0.50 -2.22
CA LEU A 70 -18.12 1.09 -3.51
C LEU A 70 -19.25 1.07 -4.55
N GLY A 71 -20.14 0.07 -4.51
CA GLY A 71 -21.27 -0.05 -5.44
C GLY A 71 -22.58 0.58 -4.95
N GLY A 72 -22.64 1.03 -3.69
CA GLY A 72 -23.90 1.38 -3.02
C GLY A 72 -24.28 2.87 -3.02
N GLY A 73 -23.55 3.73 -3.74
CA GLY A 73 -23.77 5.19 -3.71
C GLY A 73 -23.42 5.88 -2.39
N SER A 74 -22.83 5.16 -1.43
CA SER A 74 -22.50 5.63 -0.08
C SER A 74 -21.14 6.34 0.02
N ARG A 75 -20.61 6.83 -1.11
CA ARG A 75 -19.29 7.49 -1.14
C ARG A 75 -19.41 8.93 -0.67
N VAL A 76 -18.45 9.39 0.12
CA VAL A 76 -18.36 10.79 0.51
C VAL A 76 -17.94 11.60 -0.72
N ILE A 77 -18.81 12.48 -1.20
CA ILE A 77 -18.51 13.37 -2.32
C ILE A 77 -17.68 14.54 -1.81
N TYR A 78 -16.47 14.69 -2.34
CA TYR A 78 -15.59 15.81 -2.01
C TYR A 78 -15.78 16.96 -2.99
N ALA A 79 -16.04 18.16 -2.48
CA ALA A 79 -16.23 19.37 -3.29
C ALA A 79 -15.01 19.78 -4.13
N LYS A 80 -13.84 19.14 -3.93
CA LYS A 80 -12.59 19.39 -4.66
C LYS A 80 -12.31 18.40 -5.80
N GLU A 81 -13.21 17.47 -6.08
CA GLU A 81 -13.05 16.54 -7.21
C GLU A 81 -13.51 17.22 -8.51
N ASP A 82 -12.60 17.96 -9.14
CA ASP A 82 -12.82 18.51 -10.50
C ASP A 82 -12.70 17.38 -11.54
N VAL A 83 -13.79 16.62 -11.70
CA VAL A 83 -13.90 15.45 -12.59
C VAL A 83 -13.63 15.80 -14.07
N SER A 84 -13.70 17.07 -14.44
CA SER A 84 -13.60 17.55 -15.83
C SER A 84 -12.17 17.55 -16.39
N ASN A 85 -11.14 17.45 -15.56
CA ASN A 85 -9.73 17.49 -15.97
C ASN A 85 -8.91 16.30 -15.45
N ASP A 86 -9.57 15.26 -14.95
CA ASP A 86 -8.89 14.11 -14.40
C ASP A 86 -8.35 13.19 -15.49
N GLU A 87 -7.09 12.78 -15.33
CA GLU A 87 -6.47 11.78 -16.17
C GLU A 87 -7.18 10.42 -16.01
N ALA A 88 -7.19 9.62 -17.09
CA ALA A 88 -7.85 8.33 -17.10
C ALA A 88 -7.36 7.37 -15.98
N GLU A 89 -6.13 7.54 -15.51
CA GLU A 89 -5.57 6.77 -14.39
C GLU A 89 -6.26 7.10 -13.06
N ILE A 90 -6.50 8.38 -12.77
CA ILE A 90 -7.18 8.83 -11.55
C ILE A 90 -8.62 8.34 -11.55
N ILE A 91 -9.31 8.40 -12.70
CA ILE A 91 -10.69 7.90 -12.84
C ILE A 91 -10.74 6.41 -12.50
N ARG A 92 -9.87 5.59 -13.10
CA ARG A 92 -9.80 4.15 -12.79
C ARG A 92 -9.48 3.90 -11.32
N TYR A 93 -8.52 4.63 -10.77
CA TYR A 93 -8.17 4.49 -9.35
C TYR A 93 -9.35 4.81 -8.44
N ARG A 94 -10.14 5.84 -8.75
CA ARG A 94 -11.35 6.14 -7.95
C ARG A 94 -12.39 5.04 -8.06
N GLU A 95 -12.51 4.36 -9.17
CA GLU A 95 -13.52 3.32 -9.36
C GLU A 95 -13.12 2.00 -8.70
N THR A 96 -11.89 1.55 -8.95
CA THR A 96 -11.44 0.18 -8.62
C THR A 96 -10.19 0.12 -7.76
N GLY A 97 -9.51 1.24 -7.52
CA GLY A 97 -8.20 1.28 -6.90
C GLY A 97 -7.09 0.85 -7.87
N PRO A 98 -5.87 0.56 -7.37
CA PRO A 98 -4.78 0.06 -8.18
C PRO A 98 -5.09 -1.30 -8.80
N ASP A 99 -4.50 -1.54 -9.98
CA ASP A 99 -4.63 -2.81 -10.68
C ASP A 99 -4.04 -3.97 -9.86
N GLY A 100 -4.77 -5.07 -9.77
CA GLY A 100 -4.37 -6.24 -8.98
C GLY A 100 -4.55 -6.10 -7.47
N SER A 101 -5.21 -5.03 -7.01
CA SER A 101 -5.56 -4.88 -5.60
C SER A 101 -6.60 -5.90 -5.12
N ILE A 102 -6.46 -6.35 -3.87
CA ILE A 102 -7.42 -7.26 -3.23
C ILE A 102 -8.53 -6.43 -2.59
N HIS A 103 -9.77 -6.67 -2.99
CA HIS A 103 -10.94 -5.96 -2.46
C HIS A 103 -11.46 -6.69 -1.21
N VAL A 104 -11.48 -5.96 -0.09
CA VAL A 104 -11.89 -6.52 1.20
C VAL A 104 -12.96 -5.69 1.88
N SER A 105 -13.82 -6.39 2.61
CA SER A 105 -14.72 -5.79 3.58
C SER A 105 -14.61 -6.53 4.90
N VAL A 106 -14.24 -5.81 5.94
CA VAL A 106 -14.24 -6.37 7.30
C VAL A 106 -15.67 -6.61 7.78
N LYS A 107 -16.63 -5.80 7.32
CA LYS A 107 -18.04 -5.89 7.72
C LYS A 107 -18.71 -7.15 7.17
N THR A 108 -18.43 -7.50 5.91
CA THR A 108 -19.02 -8.68 5.26
C THR A 108 -18.07 -9.88 5.25
N GLU A 109 -16.87 -9.72 5.81
CA GLU A 109 -15.74 -10.67 5.76
C GLU A 109 -15.26 -11.02 4.34
N GLN A 110 -15.73 -10.29 3.32
CA GLN A 110 -15.33 -10.47 1.93
C GLN A 110 -13.82 -10.23 1.75
N GLY A 111 -13.16 -11.10 1.00
CA GLY A 111 -11.75 -10.96 0.60
C GLY A 111 -10.72 -11.16 1.73
N LEU A 112 -11.13 -11.31 2.99
CA LEU A 112 -10.20 -11.46 4.11
C LEU A 112 -9.41 -12.77 4.08
N SER A 113 -10.04 -13.86 3.63
CA SER A 113 -9.39 -15.16 3.50
C SER A 113 -8.31 -15.14 2.41
N GLU A 114 -8.63 -14.56 1.26
CA GLU A 114 -7.69 -14.34 0.15
C GLU A 114 -6.51 -13.47 0.59
N LEU A 115 -6.79 -12.34 1.25
CA LEU A 115 -5.77 -11.44 1.76
C LEU A 115 -4.80 -12.16 2.72
N LYS A 116 -5.33 -12.95 3.67
CA LYS A 116 -4.52 -13.71 4.62
C LYS A 116 -3.61 -14.71 3.91
N SER A 117 -4.14 -15.43 2.91
CA SER A 117 -3.36 -16.38 2.12
C SER A 117 -2.25 -15.68 1.35
N ARG A 118 -2.56 -14.58 0.66
CA ARG A 118 -1.58 -13.79 -0.10
C ARG A 118 -0.45 -13.25 0.79
N VAL A 119 -0.79 -12.69 1.94
CA VAL A 119 0.20 -12.20 2.91
C VAL A 119 1.10 -13.33 3.39
N LYS A 120 0.52 -14.50 3.69
CA LYS A 120 1.30 -15.67 4.13
C LYS A 120 2.27 -16.14 3.05
N GLU A 121 1.86 -16.17 1.79
CA GLU A 121 2.71 -16.54 0.65
C GLU A 121 3.88 -15.57 0.48
N VAL A 122 3.59 -14.26 0.51
CA VAL A 122 4.59 -13.19 0.40
C VAL A 122 5.65 -13.32 1.50
N LEU A 123 5.22 -13.42 2.75
CA LEU A 123 6.14 -13.50 3.89
C LEU A 123 6.95 -14.81 3.89
N SER A 124 6.33 -15.92 3.46
CA SER A 124 7.02 -17.20 3.37
C SER A 124 8.10 -17.16 2.29
N SER A 125 7.83 -16.53 1.14
CA SER A 125 8.82 -16.37 0.07
C SER A 125 10.04 -15.56 0.52
N GLU A 126 9.82 -14.45 1.25
CA GLU A 126 10.92 -13.63 1.77
C GLU A 126 11.74 -14.35 2.84
N MET A 127 11.08 -15.08 3.75
CA MET A 127 11.78 -15.87 4.75
C MET A 127 12.69 -16.94 4.12
N GLU A 128 12.28 -17.56 3.01
CA GLU A 128 13.13 -18.54 2.31
C GLU A 128 14.31 -17.88 1.57
N LYS A 129 14.13 -16.70 0.97
CA LYS A 129 15.24 -15.93 0.39
C LYS A 129 16.29 -15.56 1.44
N ILE A 130 15.85 -14.99 2.57
CA ILE A 130 16.73 -14.61 3.69
C ILE A 130 17.50 -15.84 4.20
N LYS A 131 16.82 -16.99 4.40
CA LYS A 131 17.49 -18.23 4.83
C LYS A 131 18.50 -18.75 3.81
N SER A 132 18.25 -18.55 2.52
CA SER A 132 19.15 -18.98 1.45
C SER A 132 20.41 -18.11 1.38
N GLU A 133 20.29 -16.80 1.59
CA GLU A 133 21.42 -15.85 1.60
C GLU A 133 22.32 -16.06 2.82
N VAL A 134 21.75 -16.37 3.99
CA VAL A 134 22.52 -16.70 5.22
C VAL A 134 23.36 -17.97 5.08
N ARG A 135 23.06 -18.86 4.12
CA ARG A 135 23.80 -20.11 3.91
C ARG A 135 25.02 -19.97 2.98
N VAL A 136 25.27 -18.79 2.39
CA VAL A 136 26.35 -18.57 1.41
C VAL A 136 27.51 -17.71 1.98
N ASP A 137 27.93 -17.93 3.23
CA ASP A 137 29.29 -17.53 3.65
C ASP A 137 30.14 -18.75 4.06
N PRO A 138 30.87 -19.33 3.09
CA PRO A 138 31.99 -20.20 3.36
C PRO A 138 33.30 -19.54 2.93
N THR A 139 33.67 -18.35 3.44
CA THR A 139 35.05 -17.85 3.25
C THR A 139 35.60 -17.09 4.46
N VAL A 140 36.07 -17.84 5.47
CA VAL A 140 37.28 -17.44 6.20
C VAL A 140 38.32 -18.53 5.99
N PRO A 141 39.43 -18.27 5.28
CA PRO A 141 40.51 -19.23 5.16
C PRO A 141 41.22 -19.34 6.52
N SER A 142 41.40 -20.58 6.98
CA SER A 142 42.34 -20.91 8.03
C SER A 142 43.76 -20.55 7.55
N SER A 143 44.42 -19.62 8.24
CA SER A 143 45.88 -19.47 8.23
C SER A 143 46.33 -19.05 9.62
#